data_AF-B4RPJ8-F1
#
_entry.id   AF-B4RPJ8-F1
#
_cell.length_a   1.000
_cell.length_b   1.000
_cell.length_c   1.000
_cell.angle_alpha   90.00
_cell.angle_beta   90.00
_cell.angle_gamma   90.00
#
_symmetry.space_group_name_H-M   'P 1'
#
loop_
_entity.id
_entity.type
_entity.pdbx_description
1 polymer ?
#
loop_
_entity_poly.entity_id
_entity_poly.type
_entity_poly.pdbx_seq_one_letter_code
_entity_poly.pdbx_strand_id
1 'polypeptide(L)' 'MASTGVNKEIKGKKLSLWAKRQDGSVKWFCGQPVKRDNADDPNDAVKDDADANGKISTKHLPSTCRDTSSAGT' A
#
# COMPACT_ATOMS: atom_id res chain seq x y z
N MET A 1 -17.24 6.70 -19.67
CA MET A 1 -16.13 7.60 -19.26
C MET A 1 -14.83 7.05 -19.82
N ALA A 2 -14.36 7.56 -20.97
CA ALA A 2 -13.05 7.18 -21.49
C ALA A 2 -11.98 7.72 -20.52
N SER A 3 -11.19 6.84 -19.92
CA SER A 3 -10.11 7.19 -18.99
C SER A 3 -8.91 7.81 -19.74
N THR A 4 -9.12 8.87 -20.52
CA THR A 4 -8.11 9.42 -21.44
C THR A 4 -6.93 10.09 -20.74
N GLY A 5 -6.98 10.30 -19.41
CA GLY A 5 -5.92 10.95 -18.63
C GLY A 5 -5.08 10.03 -17.74
N VAL A 6 -5.30 8.70 -17.75
CA VAL A 6 -4.54 7.76 -16.89
C VAL A 6 -3.64 6.88 -17.75
N ASN A 7 -2.36 6.75 -17.36
CA ASN A 7 -1.44 5.84 -18.02
C ASN A 7 -2.01 4.40 -18.05
N LYS A 8 -2.00 3.77 -19.23
CA LYS A 8 -2.51 2.41 -19.46
C LYS A 8 -1.90 1.37 -18.52
N GLU A 9 -0.64 1.56 -18.14
CA GLU A 9 0.10 0.66 -17.25
C GLU A 9 -0.39 0.71 -15.79
N ILE A 10 -1.08 1.78 -15.37
CA ILE A 10 -1.61 1.96 -14.00
C ILE A 10 -3.14 1.98 -13.94
N LYS A 11 -3.83 1.89 -15.08
CA LYS A 11 -5.28 1.94 -15.13
C LYS A 11 -5.89 0.77 -14.34
N GLY A 12 -6.76 1.08 -13.39
CA GLY A 12 -7.42 0.09 -12.53
C GLY A 12 -6.52 -0.47 -11.42
N LYS A 13 -5.28 -0.01 -11.33
CA LYS A 13 -4.33 -0.41 -10.27
C LYS A 13 -4.42 0.55 -9.08
N LYS A 14 -4.01 0.08 -7.92
CA LYS A 14 -4.12 0.73 -6.62
C LYS A 14 -2.79 0.67 -5.86
N LEU A 15 -2.71 1.51 -4.84
CA LEU A 15 -1.71 1.52 -3.79
C LEU A 15 -2.45 1.59 -2.45
N SER A 16 -1.76 1.28 -1.36
CA SER A 16 -2.29 1.40 0.00
C SER A 16 -1.47 2.39 0.81
N LEU A 17 -2.14 3.08 1.74
CA LEU A 17 -1.50 3.74 2.86
C LEU A 17 -1.87 2.96 4.13
N TRP A 18 -0.90 2.72 4.98
CA TRP A 18 -1.13 2.09 6.29
C TRP A 18 -0.22 2.73 7.34
N ALA A 19 -0.54 2.49 8.60
CA ALA A 19 0.24 2.99 9.72
C ALA A 19 0.51 1.87 10.73
N LYS A 20 1.63 2.00 11.44
CA LYS A 20 1.97 1.19 12.62
C LYS A 20 2.31 2.10 13.79
N ARG A 21 1.98 1.67 15.01
CA ARG A 21 2.35 2.40 16.22
C ARG A 21 3.87 2.36 16.45
N GLN A 22 4.45 3.50 16.82
CA GLN A 22 5.86 3.63 17.18
C GLN A 22 6.03 4.71 18.26
N ASP A 23 6.56 4.32 19.43
CA ASP A 23 6.99 5.22 20.51
C ASP A 23 5.95 6.30 20.91
N GLY A 24 4.68 5.90 21.05
CA GLY A 24 3.59 6.82 21.40
C GLY A 24 3.03 7.64 20.24
N SER A 25 3.45 7.35 19.01
CA SER A 25 2.96 7.94 17.76
C SER A 25 2.60 6.87 16.73
N VAL A 26 2.26 7.28 15.51
CA VAL A 26 2.13 6.36 14.37
C VAL A 26 3.08 6.75 13.26
N LYS A 27 3.70 5.76 12.63
CA LYS A 27 4.46 5.92 11.39
C LYS A 27 3.60 5.46 10.22
N TRP A 28 3.45 6.32 9.22
CA TRP A 28 2.76 6.01 7.97
C TRP A 28 3.70 5.38 6.95
N PHE A 29 3.12 4.52 6.12
CA PHE A 29 3.77 3.82 5.03
C PHE A 29 2.89 3.93 3.79
N CYS A 30 3.53 3.90 2.63
CA CYS A 30 2.88 3.97 1.33
C CYS A 30 3.54 2.97 0.38
N GLY A 31 2.73 2.16 -0.29
CA GLY A 31 3.27 1.12 -1.14
C GLY A 31 2.20 0.35 -1.90
N GLN A 32 2.59 -0.82 -2.38
CA GLN A 32 1.66 -1.70 -3.07
C GLN A 32 0.46 -2.08 -2.18
N PRO A 33 -0.66 -2.53 -2.77
CA PRO A 33 -1.84 -2.92 -2.02
C PRO A 33 -1.53 -3.92 -0.90
N VAL A 34 -1.96 -3.56 0.31
CA VAL A 34 -1.95 -4.37 1.52
C VAL A 34 -3.35 -4.48 2.12
N LYS A 35 -3.59 -5.53 2.89
CA LYS A 35 -4.80 -5.77 3.67
C LYS A 35 -4.48 -5.85 5.16
N ARG A 36 -5.43 -5.40 5.96
CA ARG A 36 -5.44 -5.55 7.42
C ARG A 36 -6.59 -6.49 7.78
N ASP A 37 -6.25 -7.65 8.32
CA ASP A 37 -7.24 -8.70 8.62
C ASP A 37 -8.03 -8.39 9.89
N ASN A 38 -7.41 -7.72 10.86
CA ASN A 38 -8.02 -7.31 12.11
C ASN A 38 -7.75 -5.82 12.38
N ALA A 39 -8.81 -5.04 12.59
CA ALA A 39 -8.70 -3.61 12.89
C ALA A 39 -8.06 -3.34 14.25
N ASP A 40 -8.24 -4.26 15.21
CA ASP A 40 -7.77 -4.13 16.60
C ASP A 40 -6.53 -5.01 16.87
N ASP A 41 -5.78 -5.37 15.82
CA ASP A 41 -4.53 -6.11 15.99
C ASP A 41 -3.52 -5.26 16.80
N PRO A 42 -3.00 -5.77 17.93
CA PRO A 42 -2.08 -5.00 18.78
C PRO A 42 -0.75 -4.67 18.08
N ASN A 43 -0.41 -5.39 17.02
CA ASN A 43 0.81 -5.19 16.24
C ASN A 43 0.56 -4.41 14.93
N ASP A 44 -0.66 -3.93 14.69
CA ASP A 44 -1.06 -3.26 13.43
C ASP A 44 -0.67 -4.06 12.18
N ALA A 45 -0.81 -5.39 12.25
CA ALA A 45 -0.34 -6.28 11.21
C ALA A 45 -1.05 -6.00 9.88
N VAL A 46 -0.25 -5.84 8.82
CA VAL A 46 -0.72 -5.77 7.43
C VAL A 46 -0.01 -6.83 6.61
N LYS A 47 -0.70 -7.36 5.61
CA LYS A 47 -0.15 -8.34 4.67
C LYS A 47 -0.33 -7.84 3.26
N ASP A 48 0.54 -8.26 2.36
CA ASP A 48 0.35 -8.01 0.95
C ASP A 48 -1.04 -8.50 0.51
N ASP A 49 -1.73 -7.67 -0.28
CA ASP A 49 -2.94 -8.14 -0.94
C ASP A 49 -2.54 -9.20 -1.96
N ALA A 50 -3.08 -10.42 -1.81
CA ALA A 50 -2.78 -11.55 -2.70
C ALA A 50 -3.26 -11.29 -4.15
N ASP A 51 -4.15 -10.33 -4.36
CA ASP A 51 -4.54 -9.91 -5.70
C ASP A 51 -3.43 -9.07 -6.37
N ALA A 52 -2.58 -9.76 -7.16
CA ALA A 52 -1.51 -9.15 -7.93
C ALA A 52 -2.02 -8.25 -9.07
N ASN A 53 -3.25 -8.44 -9.56
CA ASN A 53 -3.75 -7.73 -10.74
C ASN A 53 -4.03 -6.25 -10.43
N GLY A 54 -4.29 -5.93 -9.16
CA GLY A 54 -4.53 -4.59 -8.66
C GLY A 54 -3.28 -3.77 -8.32
N LYS A 55 -2.06 -4.31 -8.37
CA LYS A 55 -0.86 -3.61 -7.85
C LYS A 55 -0.21 -2.68 -8.87
N ILE A 56 0.01 -1.41 -8.50
CA ILE A 56 0.86 -0.49 -9.27
C ILE A 56 2.31 -1.00 -9.23
N SER A 57 2.98 -1.05 -10.39
CA SER A 57 4.40 -1.39 -10.46
C SER A 57 5.25 -0.32 -9.76
N THR A 58 6.29 -0.73 -9.04
CA THR A 58 7.19 0.17 -8.30
C THR A 58 7.83 1.25 -9.17
N LYS A 59 8.00 1.00 -10.48
CA LYS A 59 8.49 2.02 -11.43
C LYS A 59 7.56 3.23 -11.57
N HIS A 60 6.26 3.07 -11.29
CA HIS A 60 5.28 4.15 -11.31
C HIS A 60 4.98 4.74 -9.93
N LEU A 61 5.55 4.16 -8.87
CA LEU A 61 5.42 4.72 -7.54
C LEU A 61 6.51 5.77 -7.32
N PRO A 62 6.18 6.93 -6.73
CA PRO A 62 7.17 7.86 -6.20
C PRO A 62 8.14 7.14 -5.26
N SER A 63 9.37 7.64 -5.12
CA SER A 63 10.39 7.02 -4.26
C SER A 63 9.93 6.87 -2.81
N THR A 64 9.06 7.76 -2.34
CA THR A 64 8.49 7.77 -0.98
C THR A 64 7.28 6.85 -0.79
N CYS A 65 6.85 6.12 -1.82
CA CYS A 65 5.69 5.22 -1.76
C CYS A 65 6.06 3.82 -2.29
N ARG A 66 7.13 3.23 -1.77
CA ARG A 66 7.64 1.91 -2.17
C ARG A 66 7.84 0.96 -0.98
N ASP A 67 7.12 1.20 0.11
CA ASP A 67 7.22 0.38 1.31
C ASP A 67 6.69 -1.04 1.05
N THR A 68 7.35 -2.04 1.63
CA THR A 68 6.85 -3.42 1.70
C THR A 68 5.82 -3.54 2.82
N SER A 69 4.90 -4.52 2.77
CA SER A 69 3.97 -4.76 3.90
C SER A 69 4.69 -5.05 5.23
N SER A 70 5.92 -5.57 5.16
CA SER A 70 6.79 -5.79 6.30
C SER A 70 7.51 -4.53 6.83
N ALA A 71 7.38 -3.37 6.20
CA ALA A 71 8.04 -2.16 6.67
C ALA A 71 7.61 -1.83 8.11
N GLY A 72 8.59 -1.51 8.98
CA GLY A 72 8.37 -1.21 10.39
C GLY A 72 7.94 -2.39 11.25
N THR A 73 8.22 -3.64 10.85
CA THR A 73 8.37 -4.77 11.78
C THR A 73 9.76 -4.77 12.41
#